data_AF-A0A504IWS5-F1
#
_entry.id   AF-A0A504IWS5-F1
#
_cell.length_a   1.000
_cell.length_b   1.000
_cell.length_c   1.000
_cell.angle_alpha   90.00
_cell.angle_beta   90.00
_cell.angle_gamma   90.00
#
_symmetry.space_group_name_H-M   'P 1'
#
loop_
_entity.id
_entity.type
_entity.pdbx_description
1 polymer ?
#
loop_
_entity_poly.entity_id
_entity_poly.type
_entity_poly.pdbx_seq_one_letter_code
_entity_poly.pdbx_strand_id
1 'polypeptide(L)'
;MKIKGILFEFIIRQLLLDRGFTSVIPDKHYVYEDRGLFFINGKGAAHDADVLMDPPMQIPFSYPSRVLFECKAYKKSRKVGLNIIRNALGLRYDINEFEIVNDQMIKDRKTKSRYASSNRNRYQYQVGVASVNYFSKNAREFAANNKIPLLSLRNLMPGSICDLFDEIDGNYLGKIAPRIIEELQGYLKSKSKDAPISKALQNFLNTDSIIGKIHKETKRISNVLVALNEYSDFFFLFGDQIEELENLKEKTMILKGNIVKGRLPSNKANFLDETGKDDNIWSLVIKGNMIHFFFTDEGMQQWENSCRVHSDLKHDNIAKQSNSNFSGTKIYVFGLPEIERNIPFRIIEVDNPWVGTYHSHRA
;
A
#
# COMPACT_ATOMS: atom_id res chain seq x y z
N MET A 1 21.64 -0.46 -13.93
CA MET A 1 21.10 0.18 -12.71
C MET A 1 19.64 0.62 -12.82
N LYS A 2 19.14 1.14 -13.97
CA LYS A 2 17.72 1.53 -14.13
C LYS A 2 16.70 0.37 -14.10
N ILE A 3 17.00 -0.77 -14.73
CA ILE A 3 16.04 -1.90 -14.82
C ILE A 3 15.67 -2.47 -13.45
N LYS A 4 16.61 -2.52 -12.51
CA LYS A 4 16.34 -2.99 -11.14
C LYS A 4 15.23 -2.19 -10.46
N GLY A 5 15.31 -0.84 -10.54
CA GLY A 5 14.30 0.06 -10.00
C GLY A 5 12.96 -0.09 -10.72
N ILE A 6 12.99 -0.04 -12.05
CA ILE A 6 11.79 -0.17 -12.90
C ILE A 6 11.06 -1.50 -12.67
N LEU A 7 11.80 -2.61 -12.51
CA LEU A 7 11.22 -3.91 -12.18
C LEU A 7 10.53 -3.87 -10.81
N PHE A 8 11.16 -3.24 -9.82
CA PHE A 8 10.56 -3.13 -8.50
C PHE A 8 9.29 -2.26 -8.52
N GLU A 9 9.32 -1.10 -9.18
CA GLU A 9 8.15 -0.26 -9.41
C GLU A 9 7.03 -1.02 -10.12
N PHE A 10 7.37 -1.83 -11.13
CA PHE A 10 6.41 -2.70 -11.83
C PHE A 10 5.73 -3.68 -10.87
N ILE A 11 6.49 -4.32 -9.97
CA ILE A 11 5.93 -5.27 -8.98
C ILE A 11 4.91 -4.57 -8.08
N ILE A 12 5.27 -3.41 -7.52
CA ILE A 12 4.37 -2.66 -6.63
C ILE A 12 3.13 -2.18 -7.40
N ARG A 13 3.31 -1.69 -8.63
CA ARG A 13 2.19 -1.28 -9.49
C ARG A 13 1.27 -2.45 -9.82
N GLN A 14 1.80 -3.62 -10.19
CA GLN A 14 0.97 -4.81 -10.45
C GLN A 14 0.22 -5.27 -9.22
N LEU A 15 0.86 -5.26 -8.05
CA LEU A 15 0.19 -5.56 -6.78
C LEU A 15 -1.02 -4.66 -6.57
N LEU A 16 -0.90 -3.34 -6.79
CA LEU A 16 -2.00 -2.40 -6.63
C LEU A 16 -3.06 -2.56 -7.73
N LEU A 17 -2.67 -2.72 -9.00
CA LEU A 17 -3.58 -2.96 -10.13
C LEU A 17 -4.44 -4.20 -9.90
N ASP A 18 -3.85 -5.28 -9.39
CA ASP A 18 -4.56 -6.51 -9.06
C ASP A 18 -5.58 -6.33 -7.91
N ARG A 19 -5.53 -5.21 -7.18
CA ARG A 19 -6.48 -4.82 -6.12
C ARG A 19 -7.47 -3.75 -6.55
N GLY A 20 -7.55 -3.46 -7.85
CA GLY A 20 -8.51 -2.51 -8.41
C GLY A 20 -8.06 -1.05 -8.34
N PHE A 21 -6.83 -0.78 -7.89
CA PHE A 21 -6.25 0.56 -8.07
C PHE A 21 -6.05 0.82 -9.55
N THR A 22 -6.10 2.08 -9.94
CA THR A 22 -5.83 2.51 -11.31
C THR A 22 -4.67 3.47 -11.35
N SER A 23 -3.85 3.39 -12.40
CA SER A 23 -2.77 4.36 -12.60
C SER A 23 -3.35 5.76 -12.77
N VAL A 24 -2.76 6.76 -12.11
CA VAL A 24 -3.22 8.15 -12.26
C VAL A 24 -3.05 8.63 -13.69
N ILE A 25 -4.08 9.32 -14.19
CA ILE A 25 -4.04 10.03 -15.47
C ILE A 25 -3.53 11.46 -15.22
N PRO A 26 -2.48 11.92 -15.92
CA PRO A 26 -2.02 13.30 -15.88
C PRO A 26 -3.13 14.31 -16.15
N ASP A 27 -3.22 15.32 -15.29
CA ASP A 27 -4.08 16.48 -15.49
C ASP A 27 -3.31 17.71 -16.04
N LYS A 28 -1.99 17.55 -16.26
CA LYS A 28 -1.04 18.59 -16.72
C LYS A 28 -0.84 19.74 -15.72
N HIS A 29 -1.41 19.65 -14.52
CA HIS A 29 -1.42 20.71 -13.53
C HIS A 29 -0.81 20.24 -12.21
N TYR A 30 -1.46 19.30 -11.53
CA TYR A 30 -0.91 18.66 -10.34
C TYR A 30 -0.02 17.49 -10.72
N VAL A 31 -0.36 16.79 -11.79
CA VAL A 31 0.36 15.61 -12.27
C VAL A 31 0.60 15.72 -13.77
N TYR A 32 1.84 15.51 -14.20
CA TYR A 32 2.22 15.63 -15.60
C TYR A 32 3.26 14.59 -16.00
N GLU A 33 3.40 14.38 -17.31
CA GLU A 33 4.45 13.55 -17.88
C GLU A 33 5.48 14.44 -18.58
N ASP A 34 6.76 14.16 -18.33
CA ASP A 34 7.86 14.76 -19.09
C ASP A 34 8.95 13.71 -19.34
N ARG A 35 9.43 13.61 -20.57
CA ARG A 35 10.49 12.66 -21.00
C ARG A 35 10.27 11.20 -20.57
N GLY A 36 9.01 10.76 -20.50
CA GLY A 36 8.64 9.40 -20.08
C GLY A 36 8.83 9.11 -18.59
N LEU A 37 8.88 10.16 -17.77
CA LEU A 37 8.78 10.14 -16.31
C LEU A 37 7.46 10.80 -15.88
N PHE A 38 7.04 10.48 -14.66
CA PHE A 38 5.77 10.93 -14.11
C PHE A 38 6.04 11.89 -12.97
N PHE A 39 5.53 13.10 -13.05
CA PHE A 39 5.83 14.14 -12.07
C PHE A 39 4.58 14.58 -11.31
N ILE A 40 4.77 14.92 -10.04
CA ILE A 40 3.77 15.56 -9.19
C ILE A 40 4.33 16.90 -8.75
N ASN A 41 3.57 17.97 -8.94
CA ASN A 41 3.94 19.29 -8.44
C ASN A 41 3.75 19.36 -6.93
N GLY A 42 4.82 19.72 -6.22
CA GLY A 42 4.81 20.12 -4.83
C GLY A 42 4.99 21.62 -4.67
N LYS A 43 4.81 22.10 -3.44
CA LYS A 43 4.95 23.50 -3.05
C LYS A 43 6.37 24.03 -3.25
N GLY A 44 7.39 23.20 -2.98
CA GLY A 44 8.79 23.54 -3.17
C GLY A 44 9.33 23.17 -4.55
N ALA A 45 8.97 22.00 -5.06
CA ALA A 45 9.46 21.50 -6.36
C ALA A 45 8.53 20.45 -6.95
N ALA A 46 8.72 20.15 -8.24
CA ALA A 46 8.16 18.94 -8.85
C ALA A 46 8.98 17.71 -8.46
N HIS A 47 8.30 16.58 -8.24
CA HIS A 47 8.90 15.32 -7.81
C HIS A 47 8.59 14.22 -8.81
N ASP A 48 9.58 13.38 -9.11
CA ASP A 48 9.37 12.13 -9.87
C ASP A 48 8.55 11.17 -9.01
N ALA A 49 7.60 10.48 -9.61
CA ALA A 49 6.63 9.63 -8.95
C ALA A 49 6.81 8.19 -9.41
N ASP A 50 7.46 7.39 -8.57
CA ASP A 50 7.75 5.97 -8.82
C ASP A 50 6.46 5.16 -9.09
N VAL A 51 5.50 5.15 -8.15
CA VAL A 51 4.22 4.47 -8.29
C VAL A 51 3.09 5.33 -7.74
N LEU A 52 2.34 6.00 -8.63
CA LEU A 52 1.20 6.86 -8.29
C LEU A 52 -0.13 6.26 -8.79
N MET A 53 -1.03 5.97 -7.86
CA MET A 53 -2.27 5.24 -8.12
C MET A 53 -3.50 5.91 -7.48
N ASP A 54 -4.64 5.84 -8.16
CA ASP A 54 -5.95 6.14 -7.61
C ASP A 54 -6.52 4.87 -6.92
N PRO A 55 -6.94 4.95 -5.65
CA PRO A 55 -7.64 3.85 -4.97
C PRO A 55 -8.98 3.52 -5.63
N PRO A 56 -9.46 2.26 -5.53
CA PRO A 56 -10.73 1.82 -6.11
C PRO A 56 -11.97 2.47 -5.46
N MET A 57 -11.80 3.12 -4.31
CA MET A 57 -12.86 3.87 -3.63
C MET A 57 -12.29 5.16 -3.05
N GLN A 58 -13.12 6.19 -3.07
CA GLN A 58 -12.85 7.46 -2.40
C GLN A 58 -13.70 7.60 -1.15
N ILE A 59 -13.13 8.18 -0.09
CA ILE A 59 -13.85 8.44 1.15
C ILE A 59 -14.85 9.59 0.89
N PRO A 60 -16.15 9.42 1.19
CA PRO A 60 -17.11 10.51 1.03
C PRO A 60 -16.75 11.72 1.90
N PHE A 61 -17.09 12.92 1.42
CA PHE A 61 -16.89 14.20 2.11
C PHE A 61 -15.43 14.58 2.41
N SER A 62 -14.44 13.87 1.85
CA SER A 62 -13.04 14.28 1.82
C SER A 62 -12.61 14.63 0.39
N TYR A 63 -11.41 15.22 0.25
CA TYR A 63 -10.77 15.25 -1.07
C TYR A 63 -10.53 13.81 -1.56
N PRO A 64 -10.67 13.54 -2.87
CA PRO A 64 -10.24 12.28 -3.44
C PRO A 64 -8.78 11.99 -3.06
N SER A 65 -8.52 10.79 -2.59
CA SER A 65 -7.21 10.31 -2.21
C SER A 65 -6.44 9.71 -3.38
N ARG A 66 -5.12 9.84 -3.33
CA ARG A 66 -4.13 9.18 -4.21
C ARG A 66 -3.04 8.55 -3.37
N VAL A 67 -2.46 7.47 -3.85
CA VAL A 67 -1.36 6.78 -3.17
C VAL A 67 -0.10 6.86 -4.00
N LEU A 68 0.97 7.35 -3.38
CA LEU A 68 2.30 7.39 -3.94
C LEU A 68 3.22 6.46 -3.13
N PHE A 69 3.90 5.53 -3.80
CA PHE A 69 4.95 4.72 -3.19
C PHE A 69 6.32 5.08 -3.74
N GLU A 70 7.20 5.56 -2.86
CA GLU A 70 8.63 5.69 -3.12
C GLU A 70 9.31 4.31 -3.05
N CYS A 71 9.89 3.86 -4.16
CA CYS A 71 10.43 2.51 -4.31
C CYS A 71 11.95 2.50 -4.13
N LYS A 72 12.46 1.74 -3.15
CA LYS A 72 13.90 1.62 -2.87
C LYS A 72 14.38 0.18 -2.98
N ALA A 73 15.04 -0.14 -4.10
CA ALA A 73 15.66 -1.43 -4.38
C ALA A 73 17.16 -1.45 -3.99
N TYR A 74 17.46 -1.31 -2.70
CA TYR A 74 18.84 -1.38 -2.19
C TYR A 74 19.41 -2.80 -2.22
N LYS A 75 20.73 -2.92 -2.01
CA LYS A 75 21.39 -4.21 -1.80
C LYS A 75 20.88 -4.90 -0.52
N LYS A 76 20.86 -6.23 -0.48
CA LYS A 76 20.41 -7.08 0.65
C LYS A 76 20.95 -6.61 1.99
N SER A 77 22.23 -6.28 2.05
CA SER A 77 22.90 -5.83 3.27
C SER A 77 22.41 -4.47 3.81
N ARG A 78 21.61 -3.72 3.04
CA ARG A 78 21.16 -2.38 3.38
C ARG A 78 19.66 -2.35 3.63
N LYS A 79 19.29 -2.23 4.91
CA LYS A 79 17.93 -1.88 5.33
C LYS A 79 17.62 -0.41 4.99
N VAL A 80 16.35 -0.10 4.75
CA VAL A 80 15.91 1.30 4.56
C VAL A 80 15.99 2.05 5.89
N GLY A 81 16.70 3.18 5.87
CA GLY A 81 16.97 4.02 7.03
C GLY A 81 15.92 5.10 7.28
N LEU A 82 16.00 5.70 8.46
CA LEU A 82 15.10 6.77 8.92
C LEU A 82 15.06 7.99 7.98
N ASN A 83 16.19 8.32 7.34
CA ASN A 83 16.27 9.45 6.41
C ASN A 83 15.31 9.30 5.23
N ILE A 84 15.13 8.09 4.70
CA ILE A 84 14.21 7.84 3.59
C ILE A 84 12.76 8.06 4.02
N ILE A 85 12.39 7.60 5.22
CA ILE A 85 11.04 7.75 5.74
C ILE A 85 10.73 9.22 6.06
N ARG A 86 11.71 9.98 6.58
CA ARG A 86 11.58 11.43 6.78
C ARG A 86 11.39 12.18 5.47
N ASN A 87 12.08 11.76 4.40
CA ASN A 87 11.89 12.36 3.09
C ASN A 87 10.48 12.08 2.55
N ALA A 88 9.95 10.86 2.73
CA ALA A 88 8.58 10.54 2.35
C ALA A 88 7.54 11.39 3.11
N LEU A 89 7.78 11.67 4.41
CA LEU A 89 6.96 12.60 5.18
C LEU A 89 7.01 14.02 4.61
N GLY A 90 8.20 14.54 4.33
CA GLY A 90 8.40 15.86 3.75
C GLY A 90 7.71 15.99 2.39
N LEU A 91 7.88 14.97 1.53
CA LEU A 91 7.20 14.88 0.23
C LEU A 91 5.68 14.91 0.39
N ARG A 92 5.13 14.17 1.35
CA ARG A 92 3.69 14.18 1.64
C ARG A 92 3.17 15.57 1.97
N TYR A 93 3.90 16.35 2.78
CA TYR A 93 3.50 17.73 3.06
C TYR A 93 3.64 18.61 1.82
N ASP A 94 4.76 18.50 1.11
CA ASP A 94 5.05 19.33 -0.05
C ASP A 94 3.98 19.23 -1.15
N ILE A 95 3.53 18.01 -1.46
CA ILE A 95 2.50 17.78 -2.50
C ILE A 95 1.07 18.09 -2.03
N ASN A 96 0.76 17.87 -0.75
CA ASN A 96 -0.60 18.14 -0.21
C ASN A 96 -0.86 19.62 0.06
N GLU A 97 0.21 20.38 0.33
CA GLU A 97 0.14 21.83 0.54
C GLU A 97 0.28 22.64 -0.76
N PHE A 98 0.56 21.99 -1.89
CA PHE A 98 0.61 22.67 -3.18
C PHE A 98 -0.78 23.12 -3.62
N GLU A 99 -0.95 24.43 -3.88
CA GLU A 99 -2.17 25.00 -4.43
C GLU A 99 -1.84 25.91 -5.62
N ILE A 100 -2.54 25.71 -6.73
CA ILE A 100 -2.39 26.54 -7.92
C ILE A 100 -3.34 27.74 -7.80
N VAL A 101 -2.79 28.89 -7.44
CA VAL A 101 -3.51 30.17 -7.35
C VAL A 101 -2.96 31.15 -8.38
N ASN A 102 -3.83 31.82 -9.13
CA ASN A 102 -3.44 32.92 -10.01
C ASN A 102 -4.20 34.21 -9.65
N ASP A 103 -3.71 35.36 -10.09
CA ASP A 103 -4.28 36.67 -9.73
C ASP A 103 -5.73 36.82 -10.16
N GLN A 104 -6.12 36.22 -11.28
CA GLN A 104 -7.50 36.24 -11.76
C GLN A 104 -8.42 35.48 -10.79
N MET A 105 -8.02 34.29 -10.34
CA MET A 105 -8.75 33.52 -9.32
C MET A 105 -8.90 34.30 -8.02
N ILE A 106 -7.88 35.05 -7.60
CA ILE A 106 -7.96 35.90 -6.41
C ILE A 106 -8.96 37.05 -6.63
N LYS A 107 -8.93 37.72 -7.79
CA LYS A 107 -9.86 38.82 -8.14
C LYS A 107 -11.31 38.33 -8.24
N ASP A 108 -11.52 37.14 -8.81
CA ASP A 108 -12.84 36.53 -8.95
C ASP A 108 -13.43 36.14 -7.58
N ARG A 109 -12.62 35.60 -6.66
CA ARG A 109 -13.02 35.30 -5.26
C ARG A 109 -13.51 36.55 -4.52
N LYS A 110 -12.93 37.72 -4.78
CA LYS A 110 -13.33 38.99 -4.14
C LYS A 110 -14.68 39.51 -4.63
N THR A 111 -15.10 39.16 -5.85
CA THR A 111 -16.28 39.76 -6.51
C THR A 111 -17.47 38.81 -6.61
N LYS A 112 -17.26 37.49 -6.56
CA LYS A 112 -18.32 36.48 -6.63
C LYS A 112 -18.16 35.45 -5.51
N SER A 113 -19.09 35.46 -4.55
CA SER A 113 -19.14 34.51 -3.42
C SER A 113 -19.24 33.02 -3.84
N ARG A 114 -19.61 32.72 -5.10
CA ARG A 114 -19.96 31.36 -5.57
C ARG A 114 -18.96 30.70 -6.51
N TYR A 115 -17.86 31.34 -6.88
CA TYR A 115 -16.81 30.73 -7.74
C TYR A 115 -15.55 30.41 -6.94
N ALA A 116 -15.66 29.45 -6.02
CA ALA A 116 -14.50 28.77 -5.43
C ALA A 116 -14.33 27.34 -5.95
N SER A 117 -15.21 26.88 -6.83
CA SER A 117 -15.06 25.59 -7.52
C SER A 117 -14.12 25.79 -8.70
N SER A 118 -12.81 25.78 -8.44
CA SER A 118 -11.86 25.57 -9.53
C SER A 118 -12.24 24.25 -10.21
N ASN A 119 -12.27 24.19 -11.53
CA ASN A 119 -12.58 22.96 -12.29
C ASN A 119 -11.47 21.89 -12.16
N ARG A 120 -10.60 22.02 -11.15
CA ARG A 120 -9.48 21.16 -10.84
C ARG A 120 -9.82 20.34 -9.61
N ASN A 121 -9.69 19.03 -9.73
CA ASN A 121 -9.83 18.14 -8.60
C ASN A 121 -8.56 18.25 -7.74
N ARG A 122 -8.72 18.71 -6.49
CA ARG A 122 -7.67 18.59 -5.49
C ARG A 122 -7.66 17.16 -4.97
N TYR A 123 -6.47 16.61 -4.79
CA TYR A 123 -6.27 15.28 -4.24
C TYR A 123 -5.52 15.35 -2.91
N GLN A 124 -5.83 14.39 -2.04
CA GLN A 124 -5.04 14.13 -0.84
C GLN A 124 -4.12 12.93 -1.11
N TYR A 125 -2.82 13.17 -1.07
CA TYR A 125 -1.81 12.15 -1.32
C TYR A 125 -1.40 11.47 -0.03
N GLN A 126 -1.51 10.16 0.00
CA GLN A 126 -0.85 9.30 0.96
C GLN A 126 0.49 8.85 0.37
N VAL A 127 1.58 9.14 1.06
CA VAL A 127 2.93 8.75 0.61
C VAL A 127 3.42 7.60 1.48
N GLY A 128 3.76 6.49 0.85
CA GLY A 128 4.37 5.31 1.45
C GLY A 128 5.76 5.04 0.87
N VAL A 129 6.45 4.08 1.48
CA VAL A 129 7.77 3.63 1.02
C VAL A 129 7.73 2.11 0.81
N ALA A 130 8.09 1.69 -0.39
CA ALA A 130 8.27 0.29 -0.73
C ALA A 130 9.77 -0.04 -0.79
N SER A 131 10.18 -1.21 -0.32
CA SER A 131 11.55 -1.71 -0.47
C SER A 131 11.61 -3.19 -0.81
N VAL A 132 12.63 -3.57 -1.56
CA VAL A 132 12.96 -4.99 -1.76
C VAL A 132 13.36 -5.64 -0.43
N ASN A 133 14.02 -4.89 0.46
CA ASN A 133 14.52 -5.40 1.75
C ASN A 133 13.71 -4.84 2.93
N TYR A 134 14.15 -5.19 4.15
CA TYR A 134 13.54 -4.72 5.38
C TYR A 134 13.84 -3.25 5.69
N PHE A 135 13.04 -2.69 6.60
CA PHE A 135 13.22 -1.37 7.19
C PHE A 135 13.96 -1.46 8.53
N SER A 136 14.81 -0.48 8.82
CA SER A 136 15.42 -0.37 10.16
C SER A 136 14.37 -0.12 11.25
N LYS A 137 14.67 -0.46 12.50
CA LYS A 137 13.76 -0.24 13.65
C LYS A 137 13.28 1.21 13.72
N ASN A 138 14.21 2.16 13.74
CA ASN A 138 13.88 3.60 13.80
C ASN A 138 13.03 4.06 12.61
N ALA A 139 13.25 3.50 11.41
CA ALA A 139 12.43 3.79 10.24
C ALA A 139 10.99 3.30 10.41
N ARG A 140 10.80 2.08 10.96
CA ARG A 140 9.48 1.51 11.24
C ARG A 140 8.71 2.33 12.28
N GLU A 141 9.34 2.62 13.43
CA GLU A 141 8.75 3.40 14.51
C GLU A 141 8.35 4.80 14.04
N PHE A 142 9.24 5.48 13.31
CA PHE A 142 8.93 6.80 12.76
C PHE A 142 7.80 6.74 11.74
N ALA A 143 7.80 5.74 10.86
CA ALA A 143 6.74 5.57 9.85
C ALA A 143 5.37 5.41 10.50
N ALA A 144 5.26 4.59 11.54
CA ALA A 144 4.02 4.38 12.25
C ALA A 144 3.50 5.65 12.92
N ASN A 145 4.35 6.33 13.68
CA ASN A 145 3.97 7.59 14.34
C ASN A 145 3.54 8.69 13.36
N ASN A 146 3.95 8.58 12.09
CA ASN A 146 3.61 9.54 11.04
C ASN A 146 2.65 8.97 9.99
N LYS A 147 2.07 7.78 10.22
CA LYS A 147 1.12 7.14 9.29
C LYS A 147 1.68 7.00 7.88
N ILE A 148 2.92 6.49 7.76
CA ILE A 148 3.61 6.26 6.48
C ILE A 148 3.54 4.77 6.16
N PRO A 149 2.82 4.35 5.11
CA PRO A 149 2.72 2.96 4.73
C PRO A 149 4.09 2.39 4.34
N LEU A 150 4.45 1.26 4.91
CA LEU A 150 5.67 0.54 4.57
C LEU A 150 5.34 -0.77 3.89
N LEU A 151 5.99 -1.05 2.77
CA LEU A 151 5.87 -2.32 2.06
C LEU A 151 7.26 -2.92 1.85
N SER A 152 7.52 -4.10 2.42
CA SER A 152 8.74 -4.86 2.18
C SER A 152 8.45 -6.07 1.32
N LEU A 153 9.16 -6.22 0.20
CA LEU A 153 8.97 -7.35 -0.71
C LEU A 153 9.39 -8.67 -0.06
N ARG A 154 10.38 -8.65 0.84
CA ARG A 154 10.79 -9.82 1.64
C ARG A 154 9.69 -10.36 2.54
N ASN A 155 8.71 -9.54 2.91
CA ASN A 155 7.53 -10.00 3.64
C ASN A 155 6.52 -10.71 2.71
N LEU A 156 6.62 -10.51 1.40
CA LEU A 156 5.63 -10.96 0.42
C LEU A 156 6.17 -12.05 -0.52
N MET A 157 7.48 -12.26 -0.55
CA MET A 157 8.17 -13.18 -1.45
C MET A 157 9.27 -13.94 -0.70
N PRO A 158 9.64 -15.14 -1.17
CA PRO A 158 10.78 -15.85 -0.63
C PRO A 158 12.05 -14.99 -0.70
N GLY A 159 12.85 -14.96 0.37
CA GLY A 159 14.10 -14.20 0.42
C GLY A 159 15.05 -14.54 -0.73
N SER A 160 15.04 -15.78 -1.20
CA SER A 160 15.81 -16.24 -2.37
C SER A 160 15.42 -15.53 -3.68
N ILE A 161 14.18 -15.06 -3.81
CA ILE A 161 13.73 -14.27 -4.96
C ILE A 161 14.11 -12.81 -4.78
N CYS A 162 14.00 -12.27 -3.56
CA CYS A 162 14.46 -10.92 -3.25
C CYS A 162 15.96 -10.77 -3.45
N ASP A 163 16.75 -11.81 -3.19
CA ASP A 163 18.22 -11.80 -3.36
C ASP A 163 18.62 -11.66 -4.85
N LEU A 164 17.81 -12.17 -5.79
CA LEU A 164 18.04 -12.03 -7.24
C LEU A 164 18.10 -10.57 -7.70
N PHE A 165 17.47 -9.65 -6.97
CA PHE A 165 17.55 -8.21 -7.28
C PHE A 165 18.99 -7.67 -7.22
N ASP A 166 19.87 -8.29 -6.44
CA ASP A 166 21.27 -7.89 -6.35
C ASP A 166 22.12 -8.45 -7.49
N GLU A 167 21.64 -9.49 -8.16
CA GLU A 167 22.27 -10.07 -9.35
C GLU A 167 21.94 -9.26 -10.63
N ILE A 168 20.99 -8.32 -10.57
CA ILE A 168 20.67 -7.41 -11.68
C ILE A 168 21.72 -6.29 -11.76
N ASP A 169 22.91 -6.62 -12.27
CA ASP A 169 24.03 -5.71 -12.46
C ASP A 169 24.35 -5.44 -13.94
N GLY A 170 25.43 -4.70 -14.22
CA GLY A 170 25.84 -4.39 -15.59
C GLY A 170 26.29 -5.63 -16.38
N ASN A 171 26.90 -6.61 -15.72
CA ASN A 171 27.42 -7.82 -16.36
C ASN A 171 26.28 -8.75 -16.77
N TYR A 172 25.27 -8.90 -15.91
CA TYR A 172 24.06 -9.63 -16.23
C TYR A 172 23.31 -8.99 -17.39
N LEU A 173 23.07 -7.67 -17.31
CA LEU A 173 22.36 -6.95 -18.38
C LEU A 173 23.13 -6.98 -19.71
N GLY A 174 24.47 -6.96 -19.68
CA GLY A 174 25.30 -7.07 -20.89
C GLY A 174 25.17 -8.40 -21.63
N LYS A 175 24.64 -9.45 -21.00
CA LYS A 175 24.37 -10.76 -21.62
C LYS A 175 23.02 -10.81 -22.34
N ILE A 176 22.16 -9.82 -22.13
CA ILE A 176 20.82 -9.76 -22.71
C ILE A 176 20.88 -8.92 -24.00
N ALA A 177 20.24 -9.39 -25.07
CA ALA A 177 20.17 -8.66 -26.32
C ALA A 177 19.56 -7.25 -26.11
N PRO A 178 20.16 -6.15 -26.63
CA PRO A 178 19.70 -4.78 -26.39
C PRO A 178 18.22 -4.55 -26.74
N ARG A 179 17.74 -5.16 -27.82
CA ARG A 179 16.32 -5.12 -28.20
C ARG A 179 15.40 -5.66 -27.11
N ILE A 180 15.79 -6.76 -26.45
CA ILE A 180 14.99 -7.35 -25.36
C ILE A 180 15.01 -6.43 -24.14
N ILE A 181 16.12 -5.75 -23.88
CA ILE A 181 16.24 -4.76 -22.79
C ILE A 181 15.27 -3.59 -23.03
N GLU A 182 15.21 -3.06 -24.26
CA GLU A 182 14.29 -1.98 -24.62
C GLU A 182 12.82 -2.41 -24.51
N GLU A 183 12.47 -3.59 -25.08
CA GLU A 183 11.13 -4.15 -24.97
C GLU A 183 10.74 -4.40 -23.51
N LEU A 184 11.65 -4.94 -22.69
CA LEU A 184 11.46 -5.16 -21.26
C LEU A 184 11.22 -3.83 -20.52
N GLN A 185 12.00 -2.79 -20.79
CA GLN A 185 11.80 -1.48 -20.17
C GLN A 185 10.44 -0.89 -20.52
N GLY A 186 10.03 -0.97 -21.79
CA GLY A 186 8.70 -0.53 -22.23
C GLY A 186 7.58 -1.30 -21.53
N TYR A 187 7.71 -2.63 -21.47
CA TYR A 187 6.74 -3.48 -20.77
C TYR A 187 6.63 -3.16 -19.27
N LEU A 188 7.76 -3.07 -18.56
CA LEU A 188 7.75 -2.82 -17.12
C LEU A 188 7.26 -1.41 -16.77
N LYS A 189 7.50 -0.41 -17.63
CA LYS A 189 6.98 0.95 -17.47
C LYS A 189 5.51 1.10 -17.85
N SER A 190 4.92 0.10 -18.50
CA SER A 190 3.50 0.14 -18.85
C SER A 190 2.64 0.30 -17.60
N LYS A 191 1.66 1.19 -17.72
CA LYS A 191 0.66 1.50 -16.69
C LYS A 191 -0.61 0.64 -16.83
N SER A 192 -0.70 -0.15 -17.90
CA SER A 192 -1.79 -1.07 -18.16
C SER A 192 -1.44 -2.47 -17.70
N LYS A 193 -2.44 -3.17 -17.15
CA LYS A 193 -2.35 -4.59 -16.80
C LYS A 193 -2.17 -5.48 -18.05
N ASP A 194 -2.75 -5.06 -19.18
CA ASP A 194 -2.77 -5.80 -20.44
C ASP A 194 -1.72 -5.29 -21.43
N ALA A 195 -0.57 -4.84 -20.93
CA ALA A 195 0.52 -4.37 -21.77
C ALA A 195 0.94 -5.47 -22.77
N PRO A 196 0.99 -5.20 -24.08
CA PRO A 196 1.34 -6.21 -25.07
C PRO A 196 2.79 -6.67 -24.87
N ILE A 197 3.00 -7.98 -24.95
CA ILE A 197 4.31 -8.62 -24.81
C ILE A 197 4.65 -9.31 -26.14
N SER A 198 5.83 -9.01 -26.69
CA SER A 198 6.31 -9.70 -27.89
C SER A 198 6.61 -11.17 -27.58
N LYS A 199 6.56 -12.05 -28.59
CA LYS A 199 6.94 -13.46 -28.41
C LYS A 199 8.38 -13.63 -27.90
N ALA A 200 9.28 -12.74 -28.33
CA ALA A 200 10.68 -12.77 -27.91
C ALA A 200 10.84 -12.39 -26.43
N LEU A 201 10.19 -11.31 -25.99
CA LEU A 201 10.17 -10.90 -24.58
C LEU A 201 9.48 -11.94 -23.70
N GLN A 202 8.37 -12.52 -24.17
CA GLN A 202 7.69 -13.60 -23.45
C GLN A 202 8.59 -14.82 -23.27
N ASN A 203 9.33 -15.22 -24.31
CA ASN A 203 10.30 -16.30 -24.21
C ASN A 203 11.41 -15.96 -23.20
N PHE A 204 11.95 -14.74 -23.22
CA PHE A 204 12.93 -14.28 -22.24
C PHE A 204 12.40 -14.35 -20.81
N LEU A 205 11.21 -13.79 -20.53
CA LEU A 205 10.60 -13.85 -19.19
C LEU A 205 10.32 -15.29 -18.74
N ASN A 206 10.12 -16.22 -19.68
CA ASN A 206 9.89 -17.62 -19.40
C ASN A 206 11.18 -18.42 -19.15
N THR A 207 12.33 -18.02 -19.70
CA THR A 207 13.58 -18.81 -19.61
C THR A 207 14.65 -18.17 -18.74
N ASP A 208 14.62 -16.86 -18.54
CA ASP A 208 15.61 -16.13 -17.77
C ASP A 208 15.57 -16.50 -16.28
N SER A 209 16.76 -16.75 -15.71
CA SER A 209 16.92 -17.26 -14.34
C SER A 209 16.82 -16.19 -13.26
N ILE A 210 16.83 -14.90 -13.62
CA ILE A 210 16.88 -13.76 -12.67
C ILE A 210 15.61 -12.91 -12.83
N ILE A 211 15.52 -12.05 -13.84
CA ILE A 211 14.36 -11.20 -14.13
C ILE A 211 13.14 -12.07 -14.44
N GLY A 212 13.29 -13.11 -15.25
CA GLY A 212 12.19 -14.02 -15.59
C GLY A 212 11.65 -14.73 -14.36
N LYS A 213 12.54 -15.19 -13.48
CA LYS A 213 12.16 -15.82 -12.21
C LYS A 213 11.46 -14.84 -11.26
N ILE A 214 11.98 -13.62 -11.08
CA ILE A 214 11.32 -12.57 -10.29
C ILE A 214 9.93 -12.28 -10.85
N HIS A 215 9.81 -12.09 -12.18
CA HIS A 215 8.54 -11.77 -12.84
C HIS A 215 7.46 -12.85 -12.65
N LYS A 216 7.84 -14.13 -12.74
CA LYS A 216 6.91 -15.24 -12.50
C LYS A 216 6.39 -15.23 -11.06
N GLU A 217 7.26 -14.97 -10.09
CA GLU A 217 6.88 -14.92 -8.69
C GLU A 217 6.01 -13.70 -8.37
N THR A 218 6.16 -12.59 -9.10
CA THR A 218 5.25 -11.43 -9.00
C THR A 218 3.79 -11.82 -9.19
N LYS A 219 3.49 -12.76 -10.10
CA LYS A 219 2.11 -13.25 -10.33
C LYS A 219 1.51 -13.94 -9.09
N ARG A 220 2.34 -14.47 -8.19
CA ARG A 220 1.91 -15.09 -6.92
C ARG A 220 1.62 -14.06 -5.81
N ILE A 221 2.15 -12.84 -5.93
CA ILE A 221 1.89 -11.74 -4.99
C ILE A 221 0.45 -11.20 -5.13
N SER A 222 -0.31 -11.70 -6.11
CA SER A 222 -1.76 -11.52 -6.25
C SER A 222 -2.57 -11.98 -5.01
N ASN A 223 -1.93 -12.51 -3.98
CA ASN A 223 -2.53 -12.90 -2.71
C ASN A 223 -2.41 -11.86 -1.59
N VAL A 224 -1.64 -10.78 -1.77
CA VAL A 224 -1.59 -9.68 -0.79
C VAL A 224 -2.85 -8.84 -0.88
N LEU A 225 -3.60 -8.70 0.21
CA LEU A 225 -4.74 -7.79 0.27
C LEU A 225 -4.26 -6.41 0.71
N VAL A 226 -4.76 -5.37 0.05
CA VAL A 226 -4.54 -3.99 0.48
C VAL A 226 -5.69 -3.61 1.38
N ALA A 227 -5.39 -3.01 2.52
CA ALA A 227 -6.40 -2.65 3.48
C ALA A 227 -6.20 -1.22 4.01
N LEU A 228 -7.32 -0.60 4.36
CA LEU A 228 -7.39 0.71 5.00
C LEU A 228 -8.14 0.59 6.32
N ASN A 229 -7.70 1.27 7.37
CA ASN A 229 -8.56 1.47 8.54
C ASN A 229 -9.44 2.72 8.35
N GLU A 230 -10.32 2.96 9.31
CA GLU A 230 -11.18 4.15 9.40
C GLU A 230 -10.42 5.49 9.50
N TYR A 231 -9.12 5.44 9.79
CA TYR A 231 -8.22 6.59 9.88
C TYR A 231 -7.36 6.79 8.63
N SER A 232 -7.68 6.07 7.55
CA SER A 232 -6.97 6.09 6.27
C SER A 232 -5.52 5.57 6.32
N ASP A 233 -5.16 4.79 7.33
CA ASP A 233 -3.87 4.12 7.38
C ASP A 233 -3.89 2.88 6.47
N PHE A 234 -2.91 2.79 5.57
CA PHE A 234 -2.71 1.61 4.75
C PHE A 234 -1.95 0.53 5.48
N PHE A 235 -2.41 -0.69 5.33
CA PHE A 235 -1.66 -1.89 5.68
C PHE A 235 -1.89 -2.97 4.62
N PHE A 236 -0.89 -3.84 4.50
CA PHE A 236 -0.87 -4.94 3.55
C PHE A 236 -1.07 -6.23 4.34
N LEU A 237 -2.15 -6.93 4.05
CA LEU A 237 -2.46 -8.23 4.62
C LEU A 237 -1.88 -9.32 3.71
N PHE A 238 -1.19 -10.28 4.30
CA PHE A 238 -0.58 -11.41 3.61
C PHE A 238 -0.83 -12.69 4.42
N GLY A 239 -0.90 -13.84 3.78
CA GLY A 239 -1.16 -15.12 4.42
C GLY A 239 -0.04 -16.09 4.08
N ASP A 240 0.19 -17.06 4.96
CA ASP A 240 1.28 -18.03 4.81
C ASP A 240 0.97 -19.04 3.68
N GLN A 241 -0.31 -19.32 3.45
CA GLN A 241 -0.78 -20.20 2.39
C GLN A 241 -1.69 -19.45 1.41
N ILE A 242 -1.52 -19.73 0.10
CA ILE A 242 -2.40 -19.21 -0.96
C ILE A 242 -3.86 -19.59 -0.69
N GLU A 243 -4.07 -20.82 -0.21
CA GLU A 243 -5.39 -21.36 0.13
C GLU A 243 -6.06 -20.59 1.28
N GLU A 244 -5.35 -20.00 2.23
CA GLU A 244 -5.97 -19.25 3.35
C GLU A 244 -6.62 -17.96 2.86
N LEU A 245 -5.93 -17.24 1.98
CA LEU A 245 -6.40 -16.02 1.35
C LEU A 245 -7.45 -16.30 0.26
N GLU A 246 -7.33 -17.43 -0.45
CA GLU A 246 -8.37 -17.91 -1.38
C GLU A 246 -9.62 -18.37 -0.64
N ASN A 247 -9.50 -19.06 0.49
CA ASN A 247 -10.62 -19.38 1.37
C ASN A 247 -11.29 -18.11 1.90
N LEU A 248 -10.54 -17.04 2.12
CA LEU A 248 -11.12 -15.73 2.42
C LEU A 248 -11.86 -15.15 1.21
N LYS A 249 -11.28 -15.21 0.01
CA LYS A 249 -11.96 -14.82 -1.24
C LYS A 249 -13.28 -15.58 -1.39
N GLU A 250 -13.29 -16.90 -1.27
CA GLU A 250 -14.49 -17.75 -1.44
C GLU A 250 -15.47 -17.69 -0.26
N LYS A 251 -15.02 -17.82 0.99
CA LYS A 251 -15.92 -17.84 2.15
C LYS A 251 -16.45 -16.46 2.53
N THR A 252 -15.86 -15.38 2.03
CA THR A 252 -16.48 -14.03 2.09
C THR A 252 -17.44 -13.75 0.94
N MET A 253 -17.45 -14.55 -0.14
CA MET A 253 -18.51 -14.52 -1.16
C MET A 253 -19.82 -15.09 -0.64
N ILE A 254 -19.79 -16.15 0.18
CA ILE A 254 -20.99 -16.86 0.64
C ILE A 254 -21.79 -16.06 1.70
N LEU A 255 -21.22 -15.01 2.29
CA LEU A 255 -21.94 -14.19 3.26
C LEU A 255 -22.86 -13.21 2.55
N LYS A 256 -24.16 -13.32 2.84
CA LYS A 256 -25.15 -12.27 2.61
C LYS A 256 -24.81 -11.04 3.47
N GLY A 257 -23.79 -10.25 3.09
CA GLY A 257 -23.37 -9.03 3.79
C GLY A 257 -21.91 -8.63 3.49
N ASN A 258 -21.62 -7.33 3.49
CA ASN A 258 -20.25 -6.81 3.24
C ASN A 258 -19.35 -6.83 4.48
N ILE A 259 -19.83 -7.33 5.61
CA ILE A 259 -19.15 -7.27 6.91
C ILE A 259 -18.75 -8.68 7.34
N VAL A 260 -17.47 -8.85 7.68
CA VAL A 260 -16.88 -10.09 8.19
C VAL A 260 -16.30 -9.81 9.57
N LYS A 261 -16.50 -10.71 10.54
CA LYS A 261 -15.87 -10.58 11.86
C LYS A 261 -14.46 -11.15 11.85
N GLY A 262 -13.51 -10.38 12.36
CA GLY A 262 -12.13 -10.78 12.59
C GLY A 262 -11.75 -10.65 14.06
N ARG A 263 -10.84 -11.51 14.51
CA ARG A 263 -10.27 -11.47 15.86
C ARG A 263 -8.75 -11.33 15.76
N LEU A 264 -8.19 -10.32 16.40
CA LEU A 264 -6.76 -10.24 16.60
C LEU A 264 -6.35 -11.13 17.79
N PRO A 265 -5.41 -12.06 17.62
CA PRO A 265 -4.78 -12.75 18.74
C PRO A 265 -4.02 -11.75 19.61
N SER A 266 -3.93 -12.03 20.92
CA SER A 266 -3.13 -11.24 21.88
C SER A 266 -1.62 -11.33 21.66
N ASN A 267 -1.17 -12.17 20.72
CA ASN A 267 0.21 -12.52 20.51
C ASN A 267 0.63 -12.12 19.09
N LYS A 268 1.83 -11.55 18.96
CA LYS A 268 2.47 -11.33 17.67
C LYS A 268 2.74 -12.66 16.97
N ALA A 269 2.74 -12.65 15.65
CA ALA A 269 3.27 -13.80 14.92
C ALA A 269 4.79 -13.83 15.11
N ASN A 270 5.32 -14.99 15.49
CA ASN A 270 6.76 -15.19 15.63
C ASN A 270 7.41 -15.31 14.24
N PHE A 271 7.47 -14.21 13.50
CA PHE A 271 8.33 -14.10 12.33
C PHE A 271 9.67 -13.54 12.80
N LEU A 272 10.66 -14.42 12.86
CA LEU A 272 12.03 -14.02 13.10
C LEU A 272 12.61 -13.51 11.78
N ASP A 273 13.11 -12.27 11.76
CA ASP A 273 13.96 -11.84 10.65
C ASP A 273 15.24 -12.70 10.60
N GLU A 274 16.03 -12.57 9.54
CA GLU A 274 17.33 -13.27 9.40
C GLU A 274 18.31 -12.99 10.56
N THR A 275 17.98 -12.06 11.48
CA THR A 275 18.73 -11.69 12.69
C THR A 275 18.09 -12.18 14.00
N GLY A 276 17.00 -12.96 13.92
CA GLY A 276 16.33 -13.54 15.09
C GLY A 276 15.49 -12.54 15.88
N LYS A 277 15.07 -11.41 15.29
CA LYS A 277 14.21 -10.42 15.95
C LYS A 277 12.77 -10.50 15.46
N ASP A 278 11.87 -10.33 16.43
CA ASP A 278 10.42 -10.20 16.28
C ASP A 278 10.11 -9.04 15.31
N ASP A 279 9.71 -9.41 14.11
CA ASP A 279 9.18 -8.47 13.14
C ASP A 279 7.76 -8.14 13.56
N ASN A 280 7.47 -6.85 13.77
CA ASN A 280 6.17 -6.23 14.01
C ASN A 280 5.07 -6.68 13.01
N ILE A 281 4.74 -7.96 13.07
CA ILE A 281 3.86 -8.72 12.22
C ILE A 281 2.80 -9.26 13.14
N TRP A 282 1.60 -8.80 12.88
CA TRP A 282 0.41 -9.13 13.64
C TRP A 282 -0.41 -10.12 12.86
N SER A 283 -1.20 -10.90 13.59
CA SER A 283 -2.11 -11.87 12.98
C SER A 283 -3.55 -11.40 13.16
N LEU A 284 -4.39 -11.68 12.18
CA LEU A 284 -5.82 -11.47 12.22
C LEU A 284 -6.48 -12.78 11.85
N VAL A 285 -7.26 -13.33 12.78
CA VAL A 285 -8.02 -14.57 12.55
C VAL A 285 -9.38 -14.20 11.99
N ILE A 286 -9.68 -14.63 10.78
CA ILE A 286 -10.96 -14.40 10.11
C ILE A 286 -11.58 -15.76 9.80
N LYS A 287 -12.71 -16.07 10.44
CA LYS A 287 -13.40 -17.37 10.30
C LYS A 287 -12.48 -18.60 10.49
N GLY A 288 -11.50 -18.49 11.38
CA GLY A 288 -10.54 -19.55 11.66
C GLY A 288 -9.28 -19.55 10.80
N ASN A 289 -9.22 -18.73 9.74
CA ASN A 289 -8.00 -18.55 8.94
C ASN A 289 -7.14 -17.45 9.55
N MET A 290 -5.84 -17.70 9.70
CA MET A 290 -4.89 -16.70 10.18
C MET A 290 -4.35 -15.88 9.01
N ILE A 291 -4.33 -14.55 9.14
CA ILE A 291 -3.76 -13.63 8.16
C ILE A 291 -2.73 -12.79 8.88
N HIS A 292 -1.55 -12.63 8.29
CA HIS A 292 -0.50 -11.79 8.83
C HIS A 292 -0.53 -10.40 8.21
N PHE A 293 -0.08 -9.40 8.95
CA PHE A 293 0.05 -8.05 8.44
C PHE A 293 1.13 -7.30 9.19
N PHE A 294 1.80 -6.39 8.49
CA PHE A 294 2.81 -5.55 9.11
C PHE A 294 2.14 -4.35 9.79
N PHE A 295 2.39 -4.18 11.09
CA PHE A 295 1.95 -3.02 11.85
C PHE A 295 2.86 -2.86 13.08
N THR A 296 3.32 -1.66 13.37
CA THR A 296 4.21 -1.46 14.55
C THR A 296 3.47 -1.62 15.87
N ASP A 297 4.20 -1.88 16.94
CA ASP A 297 3.63 -1.89 18.30
C ASP A 297 3.01 -0.56 18.69
N GLU A 298 3.65 0.56 18.38
CA GLU A 298 3.13 1.90 18.67
C GLU A 298 1.86 2.17 17.85
N GLY A 299 1.87 1.78 16.58
CA GLY A 299 0.69 1.79 15.72
C GLY A 299 -0.44 0.95 16.33
N MET A 300 -0.16 -0.28 16.77
CA MET A 300 -1.16 -1.14 17.41
C MET A 300 -1.68 -0.51 18.70
N GLN A 301 -0.83 0.10 19.52
CA GLN A 301 -1.25 0.81 20.72
C GLN A 301 -2.11 2.03 20.40
N GLN A 302 -1.77 2.80 19.35
CA GLN A 302 -2.60 3.92 18.91
C GLN A 302 -3.95 3.45 18.39
N TRP A 303 -3.96 2.36 17.63
CA TRP A 303 -5.18 1.74 17.15
C TRP A 303 -6.02 1.24 18.32
N GLU A 304 -5.42 0.53 19.28
CA GLU A 304 -6.05 0.07 20.51
C GLU A 304 -6.64 1.23 21.34
N ASN A 305 -5.88 2.30 21.54
CA ASN A 305 -6.34 3.49 22.25
C ASN A 305 -7.52 4.16 21.54
N SER A 306 -7.49 4.21 20.21
CA SER A 306 -8.59 4.77 19.41
C SER A 306 -9.87 3.92 19.54
N CYS A 307 -9.72 2.59 19.61
CA CYS A 307 -10.82 1.67 19.90
C CYS A 307 -11.42 1.92 21.30
N ARG A 308 -10.58 2.13 22.32
CA ARG A 308 -11.02 2.38 23.72
C ARG A 308 -11.76 3.71 23.88
N VAL A 309 -11.26 4.79 23.29
CA VAL A 309 -11.94 6.10 23.34
C VAL A 309 -13.33 6.02 22.68
N HIS A 310 -13.47 5.24 21.60
CA HIS A 310 -14.77 5.03 20.96
C HIS A 310 -15.75 4.21 21.82
N SER A 311 -15.27 3.26 22.65
CA SER A 311 -16.15 2.54 23.58
C SER A 311 -16.63 3.44 24.73
N ASP A 312 -15.74 4.28 25.25
CA ASP A 312 -16.05 5.14 26.40
C ASP A 312 -17.04 6.27 26.02
N LEU A 313 -16.86 6.89 24.84
CA LEU A 313 -17.79 7.91 24.33
C LEU A 313 -19.21 7.37 24.07
N LYS A 314 -19.36 6.06 23.82
CA LYS A 314 -20.68 5.43 23.66
C LYS A 314 -21.38 5.18 25.00
N HIS A 315 -20.62 4.92 26.07
CA HIS A 315 -21.18 4.81 27.41
C HIS A 315 -21.75 6.15 27.91
N ASP A 316 -21.17 7.27 27.50
CA ASP A 316 -21.65 8.59 27.94
C ASP A 316 -22.81 9.16 27.10
N ASN A 317 -23.06 8.69 25.87
CA ASN A 317 -24.05 9.31 24.98
C ASN A 317 -25.12 8.42 24.33
N ILE A 318 -25.12 7.08 24.47
CA ILE A 318 -26.16 6.23 23.84
C ILE A 318 -26.58 5.08 24.76
N ALA A 319 -27.17 5.42 25.91
CA ALA A 319 -27.90 4.45 26.73
C ALA A 319 -29.40 4.34 26.36
N LYS A 320 -29.90 4.99 25.29
CA LYS A 320 -31.36 5.01 25.02
C LYS A 320 -31.89 4.68 23.64
N GLN A 321 -31.13 4.67 22.54
CA GLN A 321 -31.73 4.31 21.24
C GLN A 321 -30.72 3.67 20.28
N SER A 322 -30.68 2.34 20.26
CA SER A 322 -30.58 1.44 19.09
C SER A 322 -29.87 0.13 19.44
N ASN A 323 -30.47 -0.99 19.05
CA ASN A 323 -29.91 -2.35 19.07
C ASN A 323 -28.74 -2.49 18.07
N SER A 324 -27.68 -1.70 18.23
CA SER A 324 -26.53 -1.73 17.34
C SER A 324 -25.30 -2.23 18.09
N ASN A 325 -25.05 -3.55 17.96
CA ASN A 325 -23.90 -4.30 18.49
C ASN A 325 -22.54 -3.87 17.87
N PHE A 326 -22.36 -2.59 17.52
CA PHE A 326 -21.16 -2.08 16.85
C PHE A 326 -20.14 -1.62 17.88
N SER A 327 -19.12 -2.44 18.17
CA SER A 327 -18.04 -2.08 19.09
C SER A 327 -16.63 -2.35 18.55
N GLY A 328 -16.50 -2.78 17.29
CA GLY A 328 -15.20 -3.06 16.65
C GLY A 328 -14.73 -1.99 15.67
N THR A 329 -13.41 -1.88 15.45
CA THR A 329 -12.85 -1.08 14.36
C THR A 329 -13.09 -1.77 13.02
N LYS A 330 -13.32 -0.96 11.99
CA LYS A 330 -13.49 -1.39 10.61
C LYS A 330 -12.19 -1.32 9.83
N ILE A 331 -11.88 -2.42 9.16
CA ILE A 331 -10.85 -2.52 8.13
C ILE A 331 -11.55 -2.67 6.78
N TYR A 332 -11.22 -1.81 5.84
CA TYR A 332 -11.67 -1.88 4.46
C TYR A 332 -10.63 -2.64 3.64
N VAL A 333 -10.95 -3.83 3.16
CA VAL A 333 -10.04 -4.69 2.40
C VAL A 333 -10.40 -4.70 0.92
N PHE A 334 -9.43 -4.41 0.08
CA PHE A 334 -9.56 -4.26 -1.37
C PHE A 334 -9.10 -5.51 -2.14
N GLY A 335 -9.70 -5.73 -3.31
CA GLY A 335 -9.23 -6.70 -4.31
C GLY A 335 -9.69 -8.15 -4.13
N LEU A 336 -10.94 -8.36 -3.68
CA LEU A 336 -11.62 -9.65 -3.79
C LEU A 336 -12.42 -9.66 -5.11
N PRO A 337 -12.09 -10.54 -6.08
CA PRO A 337 -12.75 -10.53 -7.38
C PRO A 337 -14.14 -11.17 -7.29
N GLU A 338 -15.20 -10.39 -7.53
CA GLU A 338 -16.46 -10.66 -8.27
C GLU A 338 -17.59 -9.73 -7.75
N ILE A 339 -17.96 -8.69 -8.51
CA ILE A 339 -18.96 -8.60 -9.60
C ILE A 339 -20.42 -8.59 -9.13
N GLU A 340 -20.82 -9.31 -8.09
CA GLU A 340 -22.26 -9.38 -7.79
C GLU A 340 -22.85 -8.15 -7.07
N ARG A 341 -22.02 -7.23 -6.52
CA ARG A 341 -22.53 -6.15 -5.63
C ARG A 341 -21.99 -4.74 -5.85
N ASN A 342 -21.24 -4.44 -6.92
CA ASN A 342 -20.72 -3.08 -7.19
C ASN A 342 -19.85 -2.43 -6.08
N ILE A 343 -19.39 -3.18 -5.08
CA ILE A 343 -18.59 -2.63 -3.96
C ILE A 343 -17.18 -3.21 -4.03
N PRO A 344 -16.14 -2.38 -4.24
CA PRO A 344 -14.77 -2.85 -4.53
C PRO A 344 -13.99 -3.31 -3.29
N PHE A 345 -14.66 -3.46 -2.16
CA PHE A 345 -14.04 -3.82 -0.89
C PHE A 345 -14.96 -4.68 -0.01
N ARG A 346 -14.39 -5.30 1.01
CA ARG A 346 -15.11 -5.89 2.15
C ARG A 346 -14.72 -5.15 3.42
N ILE A 347 -15.64 -5.11 4.37
CA ILE A 347 -15.38 -4.56 5.70
C ILE A 347 -15.10 -5.74 6.63
N ILE A 348 -13.93 -5.75 7.26
CA ILE A 348 -13.68 -6.61 8.41
C ILE A 348 -13.96 -5.77 9.64
N GLU A 349 -14.96 -6.17 10.42
CA GLU A 349 -15.15 -5.66 11.77
C GLU A 349 -14.27 -6.49 12.70
N VAL A 350 -13.30 -5.83 13.30
CA VAL A 350 -12.39 -6.44 14.24
C VAL A 350 -13.02 -6.32 15.62
N ASP A 351 -13.39 -7.46 16.21
CA ASP A 351 -13.96 -7.50 17.56
C ASP A 351 -12.98 -6.86 18.56
N ASN A 352 -13.50 -6.39 19.69
CA ASN A 352 -12.75 -5.64 20.70
C ASN A 352 -12.43 -6.49 21.95
N PRO A 353 -11.60 -7.56 21.88
CA PRO A 353 -11.25 -8.34 23.07
C PRO A 353 -10.06 -7.76 23.86
N TRP A 354 -9.58 -6.56 23.51
CA TRP A 354 -8.28 -6.02 23.94
C TRP A 354 -8.21 -5.47 25.38
N VAL A 355 -9.34 -5.34 26.06
CA VAL A 355 -9.39 -4.75 27.41
C VAL A 355 -8.96 -5.82 28.44
N GLY A 356 -7.65 -6.08 28.57
CA GLY A 356 -7.13 -6.77 29.77
C GLY A 356 -5.77 -7.46 29.73
N THR A 357 -5.17 -7.77 28.58
CA THR A 357 -4.05 -8.75 28.56
C THR A 357 -2.64 -8.18 28.38
N TYR A 358 -2.46 -6.95 27.89
CA TYR A 358 -1.11 -6.40 27.62
C TYR A 358 -0.31 -6.03 28.89
N HIS A 359 -0.94 -5.97 30.06
CA HIS A 359 -0.26 -5.63 31.32
C HIS A 359 0.39 -6.82 32.04
N SER A 360 0.31 -8.04 31.51
CA SER A 360 0.79 -9.23 32.23
C SER A 360 2.20 -9.71 31.83
N HIS A 361 2.87 -9.11 30.85
CA HIS A 361 4.20 -9.57 30.37
C HIS A 361 5.31 -8.51 30.44
N ARG A 362 5.10 -7.47 31.23
CA ARG A 362 6.17 -6.56 31.68
C ARG A 362 6.07 -6.39 33.20
N ALA A 363 6.48 -7.44 33.91
CA ALA A 363 6.88 -7.38 35.31
C ALA A 363 8.26 -8.02 35.42
#